data_AF-A0A7V6W2Q4-F1
#
_entry.id   AF-A0A7V6W2Q4-F1
#
_cell.length_a   1.000
_cell.length_b   1.000
_cell.length_c   1.000
_cell.angle_alpha   90.00
_cell.angle_beta   90.00
_cell.angle_gamma   90.00
#
_symmetry.space_group_name_H-M   'P 1'
#
loop_
_entity.id
_entity.type
_entity.pdbx_description
1 polymer ?
#
loop_
_entity_poly.entity_id
_entity_poly.type
_entity_poly.pdbx_seq_one_letter_code
_entity_poly.pdbx_strand_id
1 'polypeptide(L)'
;MLEKIKKFIKDNSITLITFFVGVIIILAIYILKDVKPFGDKSLLQIDFFHQYAPFLGELQDKIKNGGNFLYNFNVGFGLPFFRNFANYLGSIFNVIILFFKKENILVSFSVIIGLKAVLSATT
;
A
#
# COMPACT_ATOMS: atom_id res chain seq x y z
N MET A 1 -22.76 18.10 17.71
CA MET A 1 -21.66 17.51 16.92
C MET A 1 -20.52 17.05 17.83
N LEU A 2 -19.93 17.95 18.65
CA LEU A 2 -18.86 17.62 19.60
C LEU A 2 -19.18 16.47 20.57
N GLU A 3 -20.38 16.44 21.16
CA GLU A 3 -20.76 15.36 22.09
C GLU A 3 -20.82 13.98 21.42
N LYS A 4 -21.20 13.91 20.13
CA LYS A 4 -21.17 12.66 19.37
C LYS A 4 -19.73 12.18 19.13
N ILE A 5 -18.80 13.11 18.86
CA ILE A 5 -17.37 12.81 18.67
C ILE A 5 -16.75 12.32 19.98
N LYS A 6 -16.99 13.01 21.10
CA LYS A 6 -16.49 12.60 22.42
C LYS A 6 -16.98 11.22 22.80
N LYS A 7 -18.27 10.94 22.57
CA LYS A 7 -18.85 9.62 22.82
C LYS A 7 -18.17 8.55 21.96
N PHE A 8 -18.03 8.79 20.65
CA PHE A 8 -17.34 7.87 19.74
C PHE A 8 -15.89 7.56 20.17
N ILE A 9 -15.12 8.58 20.56
CA ILE A 9 -13.75 8.43 21.05
C ILE A 9 -13.71 7.59 22.32
N LYS A 10 -14.62 7.86 23.27
CA LYS A 10 -14.71 7.10 24.52
C LYS A 10 -15.02 5.63 24.25
N ASP A 11 -16.02 5.38 23.41
CA ASP A 11 -16.51 4.04 23.08
C ASP A 11 -15.46 3.20 22.30
N ASN A 12 -14.57 3.85 21.54
CA ASN A 12 -13.53 3.19 20.73
C ASN A 12 -12.10 3.47 21.23
N SER A 13 -11.96 3.87 22.49
CA SER A 13 -10.68 4.35 23.04
C SER A 13 -9.53 3.35 22.90
N ILE A 14 -9.78 2.06 23.14
CA ILE A 14 -8.79 0.99 23.01
C ILE A 14 -8.33 0.85 21.55
N THR A 15 -9.25 0.81 20.59
CA THR A 15 -8.96 0.72 19.16
C THR A 15 -8.15 1.93 18.67
N LEU A 16 -8.47 3.13 19.16
CA LEU A 16 -7.69 4.32 18.84
C LEU A 16 -6.27 4.22 19.42
N ILE A 17 -6.12 3.75 20.66
CA ILE A 17 -4.81 3.55 21.27
C ILE A 17 -3.99 2.54 20.47
N THR A 18 -4.54 1.38 20.13
CA THR A 18 -3.80 0.35 19.35
C THR A 18 -3.44 0.86 17.96
N PHE A 19 -4.30 1.66 17.33
CA PHE A 19 -3.99 2.32 16.06
C PHE A 19 -2.78 3.22 16.18
N PHE A 20 -2.79 4.17 17.13
CA PHE A 20 -1.70 5.13 17.28
C PHE A 20 -0.39 4.46 17.74
N VAL A 21 -0.46 3.47 18.63
CA VAL A 21 0.70 2.67 19.03
C VAL A 21 1.28 1.92 17.82
N GLY A 22 0.43 1.29 17.01
CA GLY A 22 0.85 0.62 15.78
C GLY A 22 1.53 1.57 14.80
N VAL A 23 0.95 2.76 14.59
CA VAL A 23 1.55 3.81 13.73
C VAL A 23 2.95 4.18 14.25
N ILE A 24 3.08 4.46 15.55
CA ILE A 24 4.37 4.84 16.14
C ILE A 24 5.41 3.74 15.96
N ILE A 25 5.04 2.48 16.19
CA ILE A 25 5.95 1.34 16.03
C ILE A 25 6.42 1.20 14.57
N ILE A 26 5.49 1.25 13.61
CA ILE A 26 5.84 1.13 12.18
C ILE A 26 6.74 2.30 11.74
N LEU A 27 6.42 3.52 12.15
CA LEU A 27 7.26 4.69 11.86
C LEU A 27 8.65 4.56 12.47
N ALA A 28 8.75 4.12 13.73
CA ALA A 28 10.02 3.87 14.39
C ALA A 28 10.84 2.82 13.65
N ILE A 29 10.22 1.73 13.19
CA ILE A 29 10.91 0.71 12.36
C ILE A 29 11.42 1.34 11.07
N TYR A 30 10.62 2.14 10.37
CA TYR A 30 11.07 2.73 9.11
C TYR A 30 12.24 3.69 9.29
N ILE A 31 12.22 4.50 10.35
CA ILE A 31 13.33 5.40 10.68
C ILE A 31 14.58 4.61 11.06
N LEU A 32 14.47 3.68 12.02
CA LEU A 32 15.61 2.91 12.53
C LEU A 32 16.23 1.97 11.49
N LYS A 33 15.44 1.53 10.50
CA LYS A 33 15.90 0.65 9.42
C LYS A 33 16.19 1.39 8.13
N ASP A 34 16.10 2.72 8.12
CA ASP A 34 16.41 3.56 6.95
C ASP A 34 15.54 3.19 5.73
N VAL A 35 14.25 2.97 5.96
CA VAL A 35 13.27 2.57 4.94
C VAL A 35 12.56 3.79 4.37
N LYS A 36 12.36 3.81 3.04
CA LYS A 36 11.55 4.84 2.36
C LYS A 36 10.17 5.00 3.02
N PRO A 37 9.73 6.24 3.34
CA PRO A 37 10.28 7.51 2.89
C PRO A 37 11.41 8.11 3.76
N PHE A 38 11.73 7.54 4.92
CA PHE A 38 12.67 8.15 5.87
C PHE A 38 14.13 7.81 5.60
N GLY A 39 14.38 6.89 4.68
CA GLY A 39 15.72 6.45 4.28
C GLY A 39 15.75 5.91 2.86
N ASP A 40 16.90 5.37 2.46
CA ASP A 40 17.14 4.95 1.08
C ASP A 40 16.77 3.50 0.79
N LYS A 41 16.58 2.68 1.83
CA LYS A 41 16.25 1.25 1.69
C LYS A 41 14.76 1.06 1.37
N SER A 42 14.46 -0.07 0.75
CA SER A 42 13.10 -0.48 0.41
C SER A 42 12.67 -1.72 1.18
N LEU A 43 11.37 -1.83 1.45
CA LEU A 43 10.76 -3.09 1.91
C LEU A 43 10.61 -4.12 0.78
N LEU A 44 10.80 -3.72 -0.48
CA LEU A 44 10.71 -4.64 -1.61
C LEU A 44 11.94 -5.56 -1.61
N GLN A 45 11.76 -6.80 -1.17
CA GLN A 45 12.79 -7.83 -1.21
C GLN A 45 12.36 -8.99 -2.13
N ILE A 46 13.30 -9.45 -2.97
CA ILE A 46 13.17 -10.58 -3.91
C ILE A 46 11.87 -10.48 -4.74
N ASP A 47 10.82 -11.21 -4.36
CA ASP A 47 9.57 -11.31 -5.13
C ASP A 47 8.82 -9.98 -5.19
N PHE A 48 8.88 -9.20 -4.12
CA PHE A 48 8.23 -7.90 -4.08
C PHE A 48 8.83 -6.92 -5.09
N PHE A 49 10.14 -6.97 -5.26
CA PHE A 49 10.84 -6.11 -6.21
C PHE A 49 10.58 -6.56 -7.65
N HIS A 50 10.70 -7.87 -7.92
CA HIS A 50 10.64 -8.38 -9.29
C HIS A 50 9.22 -8.59 -9.83
N GLN A 51 8.19 -8.70 -8.98
CA GLN A 51 6.81 -8.94 -9.41
C GLN A 51 5.86 -7.83 -8.95
N TYR A 52 5.86 -7.54 -7.65
CA TYR A 52 4.82 -6.69 -7.07
C TYR A 52 4.95 -5.22 -7.48
N ALA A 53 6.18 -4.67 -7.49
CA ALA A 53 6.44 -3.31 -7.94
C ALA A 53 6.06 -3.09 -9.42
N PRO A 54 6.49 -3.95 -10.36
CA PRO A 54 6.05 -3.87 -11.75
C PRO A 54 4.54 -3.95 -11.92
N PHE A 55 3.87 -4.88 -11.21
CA PHE A 55 2.41 -5.01 -11.30
C PHE A 55 1.66 -3.81 -10.73
N LEU A 56 2.13 -3.23 -9.62
CA LEU A 56 1.56 -1.98 -9.08
C LEU A 56 1.78 -0.81 -10.03
N GLY A 57 2.96 -0.72 -10.66
CA GLY A 57 3.25 0.29 -11.66
C GLY A 57 2.38 0.15 -12.90
N GLU A 58 2.16 -1.08 -13.38
CA GLU A 58 1.26 -1.37 -14.49
C GLU A 58 -0.19 -1.01 -14.15
N LEU A 59 -0.66 -1.36 -12.95
CA LEU A 59 -2.00 -0.98 -12.48
C LEU A 59 -2.18 0.54 -12.46
N GLN A 60 -1.21 1.26 -11.90
CA GLN A 60 -1.24 2.72 -11.85
C GLN A 60 -1.29 3.32 -13.27
N ASP A 61 -0.47 2.79 -14.19
CA ASP A 61 -0.40 3.24 -15.58
C ASP A 61 -1.73 3.00 -16.31
N LYS A 62 -2.31 1.80 -16.20
CA LYS A 62 -3.62 1.48 -16.80
C LYS A 62 -4.75 2.33 -16.26
N ILE A 63 -4.74 2.64 -14.96
CA ILE A 63 -5.77 3.50 -14.36
C ILE A 63 -5.61 4.96 -14.82
N LYS A 64 -4.39 5.49 -14.90
CA LYS A 64 -4.14 6.90 -15.23
C LYS A 64 -4.19 7.20 -16.73
N ASN A 65 -3.63 6.31 -17.55
CA ASN A 65 -3.42 6.51 -18.98
C ASN A 65 -4.38 5.67 -19.84
N GLY A 66 -5.19 4.81 -19.23
CA GLY A 66 -6.02 3.84 -19.93
C GLY A 66 -5.23 2.59 -20.34
N GLY A 67 -5.96 1.50 -20.57
CA GLY A 67 -5.38 0.23 -21.00
C GLY A 67 -6.34 -0.94 -20.81
N ASN A 68 -5.97 -2.09 -21.36
CA ASN A 68 -6.78 -3.31 -21.23
C ASN A 68 -6.58 -3.94 -19.83
N PHE A 69 -7.65 -4.07 -19.06
CA PHE A 69 -7.66 -4.66 -17.70
C PHE A 69 -7.85 -6.19 -17.71
N LEU A 70 -8.07 -6.80 -18.87
CA LEU A 70 -8.15 -8.25 -19.03
C LEU A 70 -6.81 -8.83 -19.46
N TYR A 71 -6.09 -8.11 -20.33
CA TYR A 71 -4.87 -8.60 -20.97
C TYR A 71 -3.81 -7.50 -21.09
N ASN A 72 -2.55 -7.88 -20.91
CA ASN A 72 -1.40 -7.02 -21.18
C ASN A 72 -0.70 -7.55 -22.43
N PHE A 73 -0.69 -6.78 -23.51
CA PHE A 73 -0.01 -7.13 -24.77
C PHE A 73 1.48 -6.78 -24.76
N ASN A 74 1.95 -6.01 -23.79
CA ASN A 74 3.29 -5.43 -23.76
C ASN A 74 4.32 -6.31 -23.05
N VAL A 75 3.96 -7.52 -22.62
CA VAL A 75 4.84 -8.40 -21.84
C VAL A 75 4.72 -9.84 -22.33
N GLY A 76 5.84 -10.46 -22.74
CA GLY A 76 5.99 -11.91 -22.95
C GLY A 76 4.90 -12.59 -23.77
N PHE A 77 4.77 -12.26 -25.06
CA PHE A 77 3.67 -12.70 -25.97
C PHE A 77 2.24 -12.34 -25.49
N GLY A 78 2.17 -11.54 -24.46
CA GLY A 78 0.97 -11.11 -23.78
C GLY A 78 0.59 -12.02 -22.62
N LEU A 79 0.08 -11.41 -21.55
CA LEU A 79 -0.31 -12.10 -20.32
C LEU A 79 -1.67 -11.62 -19.81
N PRO A 80 -2.48 -12.49 -19.18
CA PRO A 80 -3.76 -12.07 -18.60
C PRO A 80 -3.53 -11.13 -17.40
N PHE A 81 -3.73 -9.83 -17.59
CA PHE A 81 -3.61 -8.85 -16.52
C PHE A 81 -4.61 -9.12 -15.39
N PHE A 82 -5.84 -9.53 -15.73
CA PHE A 82 -6.87 -9.82 -14.74
C PHE A 82 -6.44 -10.91 -13.75
N ARG A 83 -5.71 -11.93 -14.22
CA ARG A 83 -5.14 -12.97 -13.36
C ARG A 83 -4.13 -12.38 -12.37
N ASN A 84 -3.22 -11.53 -12.85
CA ASN A 84 -2.23 -10.87 -11.99
C ASN A 84 -2.91 -9.92 -11.00
N PHE A 85 -3.96 -9.22 -11.45
CA PHE A 85 -4.76 -8.35 -10.59
C PHE A 85 -5.40 -9.15 -9.45
N ALA A 86 -6.09 -10.25 -9.77
CA ALA A 86 -6.75 -11.07 -8.76
C ALA A 86 -5.74 -11.70 -7.78
N ASN A 87 -4.58 -12.14 -8.26
CA ASN A 87 -3.57 -12.80 -7.42
C ASN A 87 -2.75 -11.84 -6.55
N TYR A 88 -2.42 -10.66 -7.05
CA TYR A 88 -1.48 -9.76 -6.38
C TYR A 88 -2.09 -8.41 -6.00
N LEU A 89 -2.98 -7.86 -6.83
CA LEU A 89 -3.35 -6.45 -6.75
C LEU A 89 -4.75 -6.16 -6.18
N GLY A 90 -5.59 -7.18 -5.97
CA GLY A 90 -6.99 -7.04 -5.59
C GLY A 90 -7.26 -6.38 -4.21
N SER A 91 -6.22 -6.12 -3.43
CA SER A 91 -6.33 -5.41 -2.15
C SER A 91 -6.72 -3.94 -2.33
N ILE A 92 -7.78 -3.49 -1.64
CA ILE A 92 -8.26 -2.10 -1.67
C ILE A 92 -7.18 -1.06 -1.34
N PHE A 93 -6.23 -1.42 -0.48
CA PHE A 93 -5.08 -0.56 -0.13
C PHE A 93 -4.22 -0.19 -1.35
N ASN A 94 -4.19 -1.00 -2.40
CA ASN A 94 -3.37 -0.72 -3.57
C ASN A 94 -3.85 0.51 -4.33
N VAL A 95 -5.10 0.98 -4.12
CA VAL A 95 -5.59 2.26 -4.66
C VAL A 95 -4.73 3.44 -4.18
N ILE A 96 -4.03 3.31 -3.05
CA ILE A 96 -3.09 4.33 -2.54
C ILE A 96 -2.00 4.67 -3.56
N ILE A 97 -1.63 3.72 -4.44
CA ILE A 97 -0.65 3.93 -5.53
C ILE A 97 -1.00 5.15 -6.39
N LEU A 98 -2.29 5.48 -6.53
CA LEU A 98 -2.75 6.55 -7.41
C LEU A 98 -2.32 7.94 -6.93
N PHE A 99 -2.11 8.11 -5.62
CA PHE A 99 -1.64 9.36 -5.02
C PHE A 99 -0.13 9.61 -5.23
N PHE A 100 0.60 8.64 -5.77
CA PHE A 100 2.03 8.74 -6.00
C PHE A 100 2.36 8.92 -7.49
N LYS A 101 3.53 9.49 -7.77
CA LYS A 101 4.16 9.45 -9.09
C LYS A 101 4.82 8.09 -9.31
N LYS A 102 5.04 7.72 -10.57
CA LYS A 102 5.65 6.44 -10.96
C LYS A 102 7.05 6.26 -10.36
N GLU A 103 7.82 7.35 -10.27
CA GLU A 103 9.14 7.37 -9.59
C GLU A 103 9.07 7.02 -8.09
N ASN A 104 7.91 7.24 -7.45
CA ASN A 104 7.69 7.06 -6.02
C ASN A 104 6.91 5.78 -5.68
N ILE A 105 6.86 4.80 -6.59
CA ILE A 105 6.22 3.50 -6.35
C ILE A 105 6.78 2.83 -5.08
N LEU A 106 8.09 2.92 -4.85
CA LEU A 106 8.74 2.38 -3.66
C LEU A 106 8.17 2.97 -2.36
N VAL A 107 7.96 4.28 -2.33
CA VAL A 107 7.39 4.98 -1.16
C VAL A 107 5.94 4.58 -0.96
N SER A 108 5.16 4.54 -2.04
CA SER A 108 3.76 4.13 -1.99
C SER A 108 3.60 2.72 -1.42
N PHE A 109 4.52 1.81 -1.73
CA PHE A 109 4.50 0.45 -1.23
C PHE A 109 4.74 0.41 0.27
N SER A 110 5.74 1.15 0.77
CA SER A 110 5.96 1.27 2.22
C SER A 110 4.70 1.80 2.93
N VAL A 111 4.02 2.79 2.35
CA VAL A 111 2.77 3.32 2.92
C VAL A 111 1.67 2.24 2.93
N ILE A 112 1.49 1.50 1.85
CA ILE A 112 0.49 0.42 1.74
C ILE A 112 0.74 -0.66 2.80
N ILE A 113 1.98 -1.14 2.93
CA ILE A 113 2.32 -2.20 3.88
C ILE A 113 2.23 -1.70 5.32
N GLY A 114 2.74 -0.49 5.60
CA GLY A 114 2.64 0.10 6.93
C GLY A 114 1.19 0.27 7.37
N LEU A 115 0.33 0.79 6.49
CA LEU A 115 -1.10 0.95 6.81
C LEU A 115 -1.81 -0.40 7.01
N LYS A 116 -1.51 -1.40 6.18
CA LYS A 116 -2.03 -2.77 6.38
C LYS A 116 -1.64 -3.34 7.73
N ALA A 117 -0.37 -3.19 8.11
CA ALA A 117 0.14 -3.69 9.39
C ALA A 117 -0.52 -2.99 10.58
N VAL A 118 -0.64 -1.66 10.54
CA VAL A 118 -1.32 -0.87 11.58
C VAL A 118 -2.78 -1.31 11.71
N LEU A 119 -3.53 -1.37 10.60
CA LEU A 119 -4.95 -1.69 10.65
C LEU A 119 -5.21 -3.13 11.09
N SER A 120 -4.33 -4.07 10.74
CA SER A 120 -4.40 -5.45 11.23
C SER A 120 -4.28 -5.56 12.77
N ALA A 121 -3.68 -4.57 13.43
CA ALA A 121 -3.54 -4.55 14.89
C ALA A 121 -4.74 -3.86 15.60
N THR A 122 -5.70 -3.32 14.84
CA THR A 122 -6.81 -2.51 15.37
C THR A 122 -8.17 -3.20 15.36
N THR A 123 -8.27 -4.34 14.67
CA THR A 123 -9.43 -5.26 14.63
C THR A 123 -9.18 -6.46 15.50
#